data_AF-A0A958DE86-F1
#
_entry.id   AF-A0A958DE86-F1
#
_cell.length_a   1.000
_cell.length_b   1.000
_cell.length_c   1.000
_cell.angle_alpha   90.00
_cell.angle_beta   90.00
_cell.angle_gamma   90.00
#
_symmetry.space_group_name_H-M   'P 1'
#
loop_
_entity.id
_entity.type
_entity.pdbx_description
1 polymer ?
#
loop_
_entity_poly.entity_id
_entity_poly.type
_entity_poly.pdbx_seq_one_letter_code
_entity_poly.pdbx_strand_id
1 'polypeptide(L)' 'PVSYNNPSAQKLDVTYIAFVPLGMSIRERTDNSSWRNAESRNWTMRTFDGDHVVYRSRPAEIAELLEIAIKDRNQP' A
#
# COMPACT_ATOMS: atom_id res chain seq x y z
N PRO A 1 17.80 13.43 -17.21
CA PRO A 1 17.88 12.15 -16.46
C PRO A 1 17.21 12.29 -15.08
N VAL A 2 16.22 11.44 -14.79
CA VAL A 2 15.59 11.37 -13.45
C VAL A 2 16.36 10.32 -12.64
N SER A 3 16.85 10.70 -11.46
CA SER A 3 17.51 9.79 -10.52
C SER A 3 16.50 9.32 -9.49
N TYR A 4 16.38 8.00 -9.32
CA TYR A 4 15.49 7.38 -8.31
C TYR A 4 16.17 7.21 -6.94
N ASN A 5 17.41 7.70 -6.79
CA ASN A 5 18.20 7.57 -5.57
C ASN A 5 18.16 8.87 -4.74
N ASN A 6 16.97 9.25 -4.28
CA ASN A 6 16.81 10.39 -3.36
C ASN A 6 16.73 9.88 -1.90
N PRO A 7 17.75 10.11 -1.06
CA PRO A 7 17.73 9.67 0.34
C PRO A 7 16.58 10.29 1.15
N SER A 8 16.11 11.49 0.78
CA SER A 8 15.00 12.14 1.46
C SER A 8 13.67 11.41 1.28
N ALA A 9 13.51 10.60 0.23
CA ALA A 9 12.30 9.81 0.01
C ALA A 9 12.10 8.73 1.09
N GLN A 10 13.18 8.27 1.73
CA GLN A 10 13.09 7.29 2.83
C GLN A 10 12.54 7.88 4.13
N LYS A 11 12.51 9.21 4.24
CA LYS A 11 11.98 9.91 5.42
C LYS A 11 10.47 10.15 5.36
N LEU A 12 9.84 9.88 4.22
CA LEU A 12 8.41 10.06 4.04
C LEU A 12 7.68 8.88 4.68
N ASP A 13 6.61 9.19 5.42
CA ASP A 13 5.63 8.18 5.80
C ASP A 13 4.95 7.68 4.53
N VAL A 14 4.90 6.35 4.37
CA VAL A 14 4.35 5.71 3.18
C VAL A 14 3.46 4.56 3.61
N THR A 15 2.25 4.54 3.05
CA THR A 15 1.33 3.41 3.17
C THR A 15 1.39 2.58 1.89
N TYR A 16 1.72 1.30 2.02
CA TYR A 16 1.58 0.32 0.94
C TYR A 16 0.23 -0.38 1.06
N ILE A 17 -0.58 -0.30 0.00
CA ILE A 17 -1.91 -0.92 -0.06
C ILE A 17 -1.88 -2.08 -1.04
N ALA A 18 -2.07 -3.30 -0.55
CA ALA A 18 -2.25 -4.48 -1.37
C ALA A 18 -3.74 -4.71 -1.67
N PHE A 19 -4.14 -4.48 -2.92
CA PHE A 19 -5.47 -4.86 -3.42
C PHE A 19 -5.59 -6.38 -3.55
N VAL A 20 -6.54 -7.00 -2.85
CA VAL A 20 -6.76 -8.45 -2.80
C VAL A 20 -7.94 -8.83 -3.69
N PRO A 21 -7.72 -9.41 -4.88
CA PRO A 21 -8.81 -9.80 -5.78
C PRO A 21 -9.70 -10.89 -5.17
N LEU A 22 -10.94 -10.98 -5.65
CA LEU A 22 -11.89 -12.02 -5.23
C LEU A 22 -11.29 -13.42 -5.44
N GLY A 23 -11.34 -14.27 -4.41
CA GLY A 23 -10.84 -15.64 -4.46
C GLY A 23 -9.33 -15.79 -4.22
N MET A 24 -8.60 -14.70 -4.02
CA MET A 24 -7.19 -14.71 -3.60
C MET A 24 -7.10 -14.52 -2.09
N SER A 25 -6.27 -15.32 -1.41
CA SER A 25 -6.00 -15.09 0.02
C SER A 25 -5.05 -13.90 0.23
N ILE A 26 -5.12 -13.28 1.41
CA ILE A 26 -4.16 -12.25 1.81
C ILE A 26 -2.73 -12.79 1.69
N ARG A 27 -2.47 -14.00 2.21
CA ARG A 27 -1.13 -14.62 2.18
C ARG A 27 -0.56 -14.72 0.77
N GLU A 28 -1.36 -15.20 -0.18
CA GLU A 28 -0.96 -15.28 -1.59
C GLU A 28 -0.73 -13.88 -2.17
N ARG A 29 -1.60 -12.92 -1.82
CA ARG A 29 -1.46 -11.54 -2.30
C ARG A 29 -0.19 -10.88 -1.76
N THR A 30 0.23 -11.20 -0.54
CA THR A 30 1.40 -10.63 0.13
C THR A 30 2.72 -11.34 -0.20
N ASP A 31 2.70 -12.51 -0.82
CA ASP A 31 3.92 -13.22 -1.23
C ASP A 31 4.48 -12.69 -2.57
N ASN A 32 4.93 -11.44 -2.58
CA ASN A 32 5.58 -10.84 -3.74
C ASN A 32 6.72 -9.89 -3.33
N SER A 33 7.57 -9.54 -4.31
CA SER A 33 8.73 -8.67 -4.08
C SER A 33 8.35 -7.27 -3.62
N SER A 34 7.22 -6.71 -4.09
CA SER A 34 6.77 -5.39 -3.69
C SER A 34 6.36 -5.34 -2.21
N TRP A 35 5.67 -6.37 -1.72
CA TRP A 35 5.34 -6.50 -0.29
C TRP A 35 6.60 -6.56 0.57
N ARG A 36 7.52 -7.50 0.26
CA ARG A 36 8.80 -7.65 0.98
C ARG A 36 9.64 -6.36 0.96
N ASN A 37 9.58 -5.61 -0.14
CA ASN A 37 10.27 -4.33 -0.27
C ASN A 37 9.67 -3.22 0.60
N ALA A 38 8.35 -3.22 0.76
CA ALA A 38 7.67 -2.27 1.64
C ALA A 38 7.92 -2.60 3.11
N GLU A 39 7.88 -3.89 3.48
CA GLU A 39 8.26 -4.38 4.81
C GLU A 39 9.70 -4.00 5.15
N SER A 40 10.68 -4.24 4.26
CA SER A 40 12.08 -3.89 4.52
C SER A 40 12.35 -2.39 4.63
N ARG A 41 11.39 -1.55 4.23
CA ARG A 41 11.40 -0.10 4.36
C ARG A 41 10.57 0.40 5.55
N ASN A 42 10.04 -0.51 6.37
CA ASN A 42 9.23 -0.19 7.54
C ASN A 42 7.99 0.64 7.20
N TRP A 43 7.44 0.48 5.99
CA TRP A 43 6.24 1.16 5.55
C TRP A 43 5.00 0.64 6.28
N THR A 44 3.99 1.49 6.42
CA THR A 44 2.70 1.03 6.93
C THR A 44 2.04 0.13 5.88
N MET A 45 1.67 -1.08 6.26
CA MET A 45 1.11 -2.09 5.35
C MET A 45 -0.40 -2.20 5.55
N ARG A 46 -1.17 -2.14 4.47
CA ARG A 46 -2.62 -2.35 4.46
C ARG A 46 -3.03 -3.28 3.32
N THR A 47 -4.19 -3.93 3.49
CA THR A 47 -4.86 -4.67 2.42
C THR A 47 -6.22 -4.05 2.15
N PHE A 48 -6.69 -4.17 0.91
CA PHE A 48 -8.04 -3.74 0.53
C PHE A 48 -8.64 -4.75 -0.44
N ASP A 49 -9.84 -5.24 -0.18
CA ASP A 49 -10.48 -6.21 -1.06
C ASP A 49 -10.84 -5.55 -2.40
N GLY A 50 -10.58 -6.23 -3.51
CA GLY A 50 -10.80 -5.72 -4.86
C GLY A 50 -9.52 -5.62 -5.68
N ASP A 51 -9.64 -4.97 -6.84
CA ASP A 51 -8.54 -4.69 -7.75
C ASP A 51 -8.22 -3.18 -7.79
N HIS A 52 -7.29 -2.80 -8.66
CA HIS A 52 -6.88 -1.40 -8.83
C HIS A 52 -7.96 -0.48 -9.42
N VAL A 53 -9.11 -1.01 -9.88
CA VAL A 53 -10.25 -0.23 -10.39
C VAL A 53 -11.47 -0.25 -9.47
N VAL A 54 -11.35 -0.83 -8.28
CA VAL A 54 -12.44 -0.93 -7.29
C VAL A 54 -13.03 0.42 -6.89
N TYR A 55 -12.29 1.52 -7.04
CA TYR A 55 -12.80 2.88 -6.84
C TYR A 55 -14.02 3.22 -7.73
N ARG A 56 -14.20 2.52 -8.86
CA ARG A 56 -15.35 2.73 -9.76
C ARG A 56 -16.65 2.16 -9.21
N SER A 57 -16.58 1.11 -8.39
CA SER A 57 -17.74 0.44 -7.82
C SER A 57 -17.93 0.74 -6.33
N ARG A 58 -16.84 0.97 -5.59
CA ARG A 58 -16.83 1.29 -4.15
C ARG A 58 -15.99 2.56 -3.85
N PRO A 59 -16.35 3.72 -4.42
CA PRO A 59 -15.58 4.96 -4.25
C PRO A 59 -15.51 5.43 -2.79
N ALA A 60 -16.59 5.25 -2.02
CA ALA A 60 -16.64 5.68 -0.62
C ALA A 60 -15.65 4.92 0.27
N GLU A 61 -15.55 3.60 0.11
CA GLU A 61 -14.61 2.76 0.86
C GLU A 61 -13.15 3.10 0.53
N ILE A 62 -12.86 3.45 -0.72
CA ILE A 62 -11.53 3.93 -1.11
C ILE A 62 -11.23 5.30 -0.50
N ALA A 63 -12.19 6.22 -0.48
CA ALA A 63 -12.01 7.51 0.16
C ALA A 63 -11.70 7.36 1.66
N GLU A 64 -12.45 6.50 2.36
CA GLU A 64 -12.20 6.19 3.78
C GLU A 64 -10.81 5.59 4.00
N LEU A 65 -10.37 4.65 3.16
CA LEU A 65 -9.02 4.09 3.22
C LEU A 65 -7.94 5.18 3.09
N LEU A 66 -8.13 6.12 2.17
CA LEU A 66 -7.19 7.23 1.96
C LEU A 66 -7.19 8.22 3.13
N GLU A 67 -8.36 8.53 3.70
CA GLU A 67 -8.49 9.38 4.90
C GLU A 67 -7.83 8.76 6.15
N ILE A 68 -7.81 7.43 6.24
CA ILE A 68 -7.08 6.74 7.28
C ILE A 68 -5.58 6.79 6.98
N ALA A 69 -5.17 6.52 5.73
CA ALA A 69 -3.78 6.43 5.32
C ALA A 69 -2.98 7.73 5.54
N ILE A 70 -3.61 8.91 5.48
CA ILE A 70 -2.92 10.19 5.78
C ILE A 70 -2.39 10.28 7.22
N LYS A 71 -2.92 9.46 8.14
CA LYS A 71 -2.50 9.39 9.54
C LYS A 71 -1.44 8.32 9.79
N ASP A 72 -1.15 7.49 8.79
CA ASP A 72 -0.19 6.41 8.92
C ASP A 72 1.23 6.96 9.15
N ARG A 73 2.00 6.22 9.94
CA ARG A 73 3.39 6.50 10.23
C ARG A 73 4.19 5.22 10.06
N ASN A 74 5.32 5.32 9.38
CA ASN A 74 6.24 4.19 9.25
C ASN A 74 6.71 3.78 10.64
N GLN A 75 6.73 2.47 10.93
CA GLN A 75 7.17 1.96 12.22
C GLN A 75 8.56 1.33 12.09
N PRO A 76 9.61 2.00 12.59
CA PRO A 76 10.99 1.52 12.46
C PRO A 76 11.29 0.24 13.24
#